data_AF-A0A3Q8CZD5-F1
#
_entry.id   AF-A0A3Q8CZD5-F1
#
_cell.length_a   1.000
_cell.length_b   1.000
_cell.length_c   1.000
_cell.angle_alpha   90.00
_cell.angle_beta   90.00
_cell.angle_gamma   90.00
#
_symmetry.space_group_name_H-M   'P 1'
#
loop_
_entity.id
_entity.type
_entity.pdbx_description
1 polymer ?
#
loop_
_entity_poly.entity_id
_entity_poly.type
_entity_poly.pdbx_seq_one_letter_code
_entity_poly.pdbx_strand_id
1 'polypeptide(L)'
;MSKQVNILYISLSGNTKAFIGKLTQYFSKQGITVNALNVKEFPEFTKLKLPFVTFLPAFLKGGNGTDNGYTEILTTILGDYLAYENNYIHCYGIIGSGNRNFNKQFALTAKQYAKRFGFPLIAEYELRGTESDVLRIAQRIMEQQKVFEK
;
A
#
# COMPACT_ATOMS: atom_id res chain seq x y z
N MET A 1 -4.16 -6.42 -21.12
CA MET A 1 -3.97 -5.90 -19.76
C MET A 1 -5.12 -6.40 -18.92
N SER A 2 -4.84 -6.82 -17.69
CA SER A 2 -5.87 -7.20 -16.74
C SER A 2 -6.94 -6.10 -16.63
N LYS A 3 -8.23 -6.47 -16.69
CA LYS A 3 -9.34 -5.54 -16.46
C LYS A 3 -9.63 -5.31 -14.97
N GLN A 4 -8.70 -5.73 -14.11
CA GLN A 4 -8.85 -5.63 -12.66
C GLN A 4 -7.53 -5.29 -11.95
N VAL A 5 -7.66 -4.51 -10.88
CA VAL A 5 -6.61 -4.18 -9.93
C VAL A 5 -7.08 -4.63 -8.54
N ASN A 6 -6.36 -5.59 -7.94
CA ASN A 6 -6.62 -6.02 -6.57
C ASN A 6 -5.74 -5.21 -5.61
N ILE A 7 -6.33 -4.69 -4.54
CA ILE A 7 -5.67 -3.84 -3.54
C ILE A 7 -5.85 -4.45 -2.16
N LEU A 8 -4.75 -4.74 -1.48
CA LEU A 8 -4.73 -5.07 -0.05
C LEU A 8 -4.22 -3.86 0.73
N TYR A 9 -4.96 -3.32 1.69
CA TYR A 9 -4.52 -2.12 2.40
C TYR A 9 -4.96 -2.08 3.85
N ILE A 10 -4.36 -1.16 4.60
CA ILE A 10 -4.88 -0.75 5.89
C ILE A 10 -5.15 0.76 5.93
N SER A 11 -6.27 1.14 6.53
CA SER A 11 -6.61 2.54 6.77
C SER A 11 -7.20 2.72 8.17
N LEU A 12 -6.44 3.34 9.07
CA LEU A 12 -6.88 3.58 10.45
C LEU A 12 -7.78 4.82 10.56
N SER A 13 -7.33 5.96 10.00
CA SER A 13 -8.00 7.28 10.10
C SER A 13 -8.68 7.74 8.81
N GLY A 14 -8.70 6.91 7.76
CA GLY A 14 -9.45 7.16 6.53
C GLY A 14 -8.65 7.78 5.37
N ASN A 15 -7.42 8.26 5.58
CA ASN A 15 -6.60 8.85 4.51
C ASN A 15 -6.32 7.87 3.36
N THR A 16 -5.87 6.65 3.68
CA THR A 16 -5.62 5.60 2.67
C THR A 16 -6.91 5.17 1.99
N LYS A 17 -8.01 5.00 2.75
CA LYS A 17 -9.34 4.68 2.21
C LYS A 17 -9.83 5.75 1.23
N ALA A 18 -9.64 7.03 1.56
CA ALA A 18 -9.99 8.14 0.70
C ALA A 18 -9.18 8.14 -0.60
N PHE A 19 -7.86 7.89 -0.52
CA PHE A 19 -7.00 7.80 -1.71
C PHE A 19 -7.41 6.64 -2.62
N ILE A 20 -7.69 5.46 -2.05
CA ILE A 20 -8.19 4.30 -2.78
C ILE A 20 -9.53 4.61 -3.46
N GLY A 21 -10.42 5.35 -2.80
CA GLY A 21 -11.68 5.81 -3.40
C GLY A 21 -11.45 6.63 -4.68
N LYS A 22 -10.48 7.56 -4.67
CA LYS A 22 -10.10 8.34 -5.87
C LYS A 22 -9.50 7.46 -6.96
N LEU A 23 -8.61 6.53 -6.60
CA LEU A 23 -8.03 5.56 -7.54
C LEU A 23 -9.12 4.69 -8.18
N THR A 24 -10.08 4.20 -7.41
CA THR A 24 -11.22 3.42 -7.93
C THR A 24 -12.03 4.22 -8.93
N GLN A 25 -12.32 5.50 -8.66
CA GLN A 25 -13.01 6.37 -9.61
C GLN A 25 -12.19 6.64 -10.87
N TYR A 26 -10.87 6.74 -10.75
CA TYR A 26 -9.99 6.94 -11.89
C TYR A 26 -9.92 5.70 -12.79
N PHE A 27 -9.78 4.51 -12.20
CA PHE A 27 -9.73 3.24 -12.92
C PHE A 27 -11.09 2.87 -13.55
N SER A 28 -12.21 3.16 -12.88
CA SER A 28 -13.54 2.86 -13.42
C SER A 28 -13.82 3.63 -14.72
N LYS A 29 -13.36 4.88 -14.84
CA LYS A 29 -13.42 5.67 -16.08
C LYS A 29 -12.66 5.04 -17.25
N GLN A 30 -11.72 4.15 -16.97
CA GLN A 30 -10.94 3.39 -17.96
C GLN A 30 -11.46 1.97 -18.18
N GLY A 31 -12.59 1.61 -17.56
CA GLY A 31 -13.14 0.26 -17.63
C GLY A 31 -12.35 -0.78 -16.84
N ILE A 32 -11.59 -0.36 -15.83
CA ILE A 32 -10.80 -1.23 -14.95
C ILE A 32 -11.50 -1.33 -13.60
N THR A 33 -11.77 -2.55 -13.15
CA THR A 33 -12.40 -2.83 -11.85
C THR A 33 -11.36 -2.82 -10.73
N VAL A 34 -11.65 -2.15 -9.61
CA VAL A 34 -10.79 -2.19 -8.42
C VAL A 34 -11.44 -3.03 -7.33
N ASN A 35 -10.77 -4.09 -6.90
CA ASN A 35 -11.17 -4.92 -5.76
C ASN A 35 -10.28 -4.55 -4.57
N ALA A 36 -10.80 -3.79 -3.59
CA ALA A 36 -10.00 -3.30 -2.46
C ALA A 36 -10.43 -3.93 -1.13
N LEU A 37 -9.49 -4.53 -0.41
CA LEU A 37 -9.68 -5.15 0.90
C LEU A 37 -8.95 -4.35 1.99
N ASN A 38 -9.71 -3.80 2.94
CA ASN A 38 -9.17 -3.13 4.13
C ASN A 38 -8.99 -4.15 5.25
N VAL A 39 -7.75 -4.48 5.60
CA VAL A 39 -7.45 -5.48 6.65
C VAL A 39 -7.95 -5.07 8.04
N LYS A 40 -8.20 -3.77 8.27
CA LYS A 40 -8.84 -3.30 9.51
C LYS A 40 -10.32 -3.70 9.58
N GLU A 41 -11.00 -3.74 8.45
CA GLU A 41 -12.44 -4.08 8.37
C GLU A 41 -12.64 -5.60 8.25
N PHE A 42 -11.68 -6.29 7.64
CA PHE A 42 -11.68 -7.75 7.48
C PHE A 42 -10.35 -8.33 8.00
N PRO A 43 -10.23 -8.53 9.33
CA PRO A 43 -8.98 -8.93 9.96
C PRO A 43 -8.67 -10.43 9.81
N GLU A 44 -9.62 -11.24 9.34
CA GLU A 44 -9.40 -12.65 9.07
C GLU A 44 -8.53 -12.85 7.83
N PHE A 45 -7.45 -13.61 7.99
CA PHE A 45 -6.51 -13.86 6.91
C PHE A 45 -7.01 -14.99 6.01
N THR A 46 -6.90 -14.78 4.71
CA THR A 46 -7.20 -15.78 3.68
C THR A 46 -6.02 -15.92 2.73
N LYS A 47 -5.93 -17.04 2.03
CA LYS A 47 -4.92 -17.20 0.98
C LYS A 47 -5.30 -16.35 -0.24
N LEU A 48 -4.44 -15.40 -0.58
CA LEU A 48 -4.57 -14.56 -1.77
C LEU A 48 -3.93 -15.28 -2.95
N LYS A 49 -4.71 -15.56 -4.00
CA LYS A 49 -4.25 -16.28 -5.20
C LYS A 49 -4.04 -15.38 -6.42
N LEU A 50 -4.65 -14.19 -6.39
CA LEU A 50 -4.58 -13.23 -7.50
C LEU A 50 -3.49 -12.19 -7.23
N PRO A 51 -2.80 -11.69 -8.27
CA PRO A 51 -1.86 -10.59 -8.13
C PRO A 51 -2.52 -9.35 -7.52
N PHE A 52 -1.83 -8.71 -6.58
CA PHE A 52 -2.33 -7.51 -5.90
C PHE A 52 -1.21 -6.50 -5.62
N VAL A 53 -1.62 -5.25 -5.36
CA VAL A 53 -0.77 -4.20 -4.83
C VAL A 53 -1.17 -3.86 -3.40
N THR A 54 -0.20 -3.46 -2.57
CA THR A 54 -0.50 -3.09 -1.19
C THR A 54 -0.27 -1.63 -0.86
N PHE A 55 -1.11 -1.08 0.03
CA PHE A 55 -1.03 0.30 0.51
C PHE A 55 -0.85 0.33 2.03
N LEU A 56 0.21 0.99 2.49
CA LEU A 56 0.60 1.02 3.90
C LEU A 56 0.83 2.47 4.37
N PRO A 57 0.00 3.01 5.27
CA PRO A 57 0.31 4.25 5.98
C PRO A 57 1.40 4.02 7.02
N ALA A 58 2.27 5.02 7.21
CA ALA A 58 3.31 4.98 8.23
C ALA A 58 2.79 5.40 9.60
N PHE A 59 2.82 4.47 10.56
CA PHE A 59 2.63 4.71 11.98
C PHE A 59 3.84 4.13 12.71
N LEU A 60 4.69 5.02 13.23
CA LEU A 60 5.95 4.66 13.85
C LEU A 60 5.96 5.12 15.30
N LYS A 61 6.51 4.29 16.17
CA LYS A 61 6.90 4.65 17.53
C LYS A 61 8.41 4.68 17.63
N GLY A 62 8.87 5.59 18.47
CA GLY A 62 10.26 5.72 18.85
C GLY A 62 10.76 7.13 18.60
N GLY A 63 11.92 7.40 19.16
CA GLY A 63 12.44 8.73 19.31
C GLY A 63 12.22 9.23 20.72
N ASN A 64 13.34 9.44 21.40
CA ASN A 64 13.52 9.96 22.75
C ASN A 64 14.08 11.40 22.68
N GLY A 65 13.92 12.07 21.55
CA GLY A 65 14.53 13.38 21.26
C GLY A 65 15.98 13.33 20.77
N THR A 66 16.62 12.15 20.77
CA THR A 66 18.01 11.94 20.32
C THR A 66 18.12 10.94 19.18
N ASP A 67 17.36 9.83 19.24
CA ASP A 67 17.29 8.85 18.16
C ASP A 67 16.03 9.02 17.31
N ASN A 68 16.06 8.54 16.07
CA ASN A 68 14.86 8.45 15.24
C ASN A 68 14.11 7.15 15.57
N GLY A 69 12.79 7.25 15.79
CA GLY A 69 11.92 6.08 15.89
C GLY A 69 11.66 5.41 14.56
N TYR A 70 11.85 4.10 14.51
CA TYR A 70 11.67 3.32 13.28
C TYR A 70 10.81 2.06 13.48
N THR A 71 10.21 1.89 14.66
CA THR A 71 9.40 0.72 14.98
C THR A 71 7.97 0.93 14.51
N GLU A 72 7.49 0.08 13.59
CA GLU A 72 6.10 0.06 13.17
C GLU A 72 5.16 -0.21 14.35
N ILE A 73 4.06 0.54 14.41
CA ILE A 73 2.96 0.32 15.33
C ILE A 73 1.62 0.40 14.59
N LEU A 74 0.58 -0.22 15.13
CA LEU A 74 -0.82 -0.15 14.67
C LEU A 74 -1.13 -0.76 13.30
N THR A 75 -0.15 -0.90 12.41
CA THR A 75 -0.34 -1.40 11.03
C THR A 75 0.27 -2.78 10.77
N THR A 76 0.86 -3.41 11.80
CA THR A 76 1.55 -4.71 11.69
C THR A 76 0.66 -5.84 11.15
N ILE A 77 -0.65 -5.76 11.38
CA ILE A 77 -1.63 -6.73 10.85
C ILE A 77 -1.56 -6.86 9.32
N LEU A 78 -1.19 -5.80 8.59
CA LEU A 78 -0.97 -5.90 7.14
C LEU A 78 0.25 -6.77 6.82
N GLY A 79 1.33 -6.63 7.58
CA GLY A 79 2.52 -7.45 7.45
C GLY A 79 2.26 -8.92 7.77
N ASP A 80 1.44 -9.18 8.79
CA ASP A 80 1.04 -10.54 9.16
C ASP A 80 0.17 -11.17 8.06
N TYR A 81 -0.76 -10.41 7.46
CA TYR A 81 -1.56 -10.87 6.32
C TYR A 81 -0.67 -11.15 5.08
N LEU A 82 0.31 -10.27 4.79
CA LEU A 82 1.26 -10.51 3.72
C LEU A 82 2.09 -11.79 3.96
N ALA A 83 2.49 -12.06 5.19
CA ALA A 83 3.25 -13.27 5.54
C ALA A 83 2.39 -14.55 5.55
N TYR A 84 1.11 -14.44 5.87
CA TYR A 84 0.18 -15.56 5.94
C TYR A 84 0.17 -16.35 4.63
N GLU A 85 0.45 -17.65 4.71
CA GLU A 85 0.54 -18.57 3.57
C GLU A 85 1.41 -18.05 2.39
N ASN A 86 2.41 -17.23 2.68
CA ASN A 86 3.25 -16.57 1.68
C ASN A 86 2.46 -15.69 0.70
N ASN A 87 1.37 -15.04 1.13
CA ASN A 87 0.60 -14.12 0.29
C ASN A 87 1.46 -13.04 -0.40
N TYR A 88 2.56 -12.62 0.22
CA TYR A 88 3.51 -11.65 -0.33
C TYR A 88 4.07 -12.03 -1.71
N ILE A 89 4.09 -13.33 -2.09
CA ILE A 89 4.56 -13.76 -3.42
C ILE A 89 3.65 -13.27 -4.55
N HIS A 90 2.38 -12.95 -4.24
CA HIS A 90 1.41 -12.40 -5.18
C HIS A 90 1.34 -10.86 -5.13
N CYS A 91 2.14 -10.23 -4.26
CA CYS A 91 2.22 -8.78 -4.16
C CYS A 91 3.22 -8.25 -5.19
N TYR A 92 2.75 -7.52 -6.20
CA TYR A 92 3.64 -6.93 -7.22
C TYR A 92 4.24 -5.59 -6.80
N GLY A 93 3.91 -5.08 -5.62
CA GLY A 93 4.59 -3.95 -5.01
C GLY A 93 3.77 -3.24 -3.95
N ILE A 94 4.41 -2.25 -3.33
CA ILE A 94 3.86 -1.48 -2.21
C ILE A 94 3.83 0.02 -2.51
N ILE A 95 2.78 0.70 -2.05
CA ILE A 95 2.68 2.16 -2.01
C ILE A 95 2.63 2.62 -0.56
N GLY A 96 3.49 3.58 -0.20
CA GLY A 96 3.52 4.18 1.12
C GLY A 96 2.68 5.45 1.22
N SER A 97 1.90 5.59 2.30
CA SER A 97 1.30 6.86 2.70
C SER A 97 2.01 7.40 3.94
N GLY A 98 2.19 8.71 4.05
CA GLY A 98 2.79 9.33 5.22
C GLY A 98 2.48 10.81 5.34
N ASN A 99 3.20 11.48 6.24
CA ASN A 99 3.16 12.92 6.40
C ASN A 99 4.61 13.44 6.33
N ARG A 100 4.89 14.40 5.44
CA ARG A 100 6.23 14.90 5.17
C ARG A 100 6.83 15.64 6.35
N ASN A 101 6.02 16.09 7.30
CA ASN A 101 6.50 16.66 8.56
C ASN A 101 7.37 15.67 9.37
N PHE A 102 7.30 14.37 9.07
CA PHE A 102 8.14 13.34 9.69
C PHE A 102 9.50 13.13 8.97
N ASN A 103 9.82 13.94 7.95
CA ASN A 103 11.11 13.98 7.26
C ASN A 103 11.63 12.58 6.85
N LYS A 104 12.73 12.09 7.46
CA LYS A 104 13.35 10.79 7.15
C LYS A 104 12.41 9.59 7.38
N GLN A 105 11.37 9.77 8.18
CA GLN A 105 10.38 8.74 8.49
C GLN A 105 9.18 8.76 7.52
N PHE A 106 9.16 9.68 6.55
CA PHE A 106 8.11 9.73 5.53
C PHE A 106 8.01 8.39 4.78
N ALA A 107 6.83 7.76 4.90
CA ALA A 107 6.47 6.47 4.28
C ALA A 107 7.47 5.33 4.57
N LEU A 108 8.20 5.41 5.69
CA LEU A 108 9.30 4.48 5.98
C LEU A 108 8.85 3.03 6.14
N THR A 109 7.65 2.76 6.69
CA THR A 109 7.14 1.40 6.84
C THR A 109 6.98 0.68 5.49
N ALA A 110 6.62 1.40 4.43
CA ALA A 110 6.56 0.83 3.08
C ALA A 110 7.95 0.42 2.56
N LYS A 111 8.99 1.22 2.84
CA LYS A 111 10.39 0.87 2.53
C LYS A 111 10.85 -0.37 3.31
N GLN A 112 10.48 -0.45 4.59
CA GLN A 112 10.78 -1.62 5.41
C GLN A 112 10.14 -2.89 4.85
N TYR A 113 8.88 -2.81 4.39
CA TYR A 113 8.16 -3.95 3.82
C TYR A 113 8.71 -4.35 2.46
N ALA A 114 9.04 -3.39 1.60
CA ALA A 114 9.72 -3.68 0.33
C ALA A 114 11.03 -4.46 0.56
N LYS A 115 11.83 -4.06 1.56
CA LYS A 115 13.04 -4.79 1.95
C LYS A 115 12.74 -6.18 2.54
N ARG A 116 11.73 -6.28 3.41
CA ARG A 116 11.36 -7.53 4.11
C ARG A 116 10.85 -8.61 3.16
N PHE A 117 10.00 -8.24 2.21
CA PHE A 117 9.26 -9.20 1.37
C PHE A 117 9.79 -9.28 -0.08
N GLY A 118 10.70 -8.38 -0.48
CA GLY A 118 11.35 -8.42 -1.79
C GLY A 118 10.56 -7.83 -2.96
N PHE A 119 9.32 -7.40 -2.74
CA PHE A 119 8.54 -6.67 -3.75
C PHE A 119 8.95 -5.17 -3.80
N PRO A 120 8.79 -4.50 -4.96
CA PRO A 120 9.25 -3.13 -5.14
C PRO A 120 8.37 -2.09 -4.43
N LEU A 121 9.00 -1.02 -3.96
CA LEU A 121 8.29 0.23 -3.62
C LEU A 121 7.91 0.95 -4.91
N ILE A 122 6.62 1.02 -5.20
CA ILE A 122 6.07 1.59 -6.43
C ILE A 122 6.03 3.12 -6.35
N ALA A 123 5.54 3.64 -5.23
CA ALA A 123 5.31 5.05 -5.02
C ALA A 123 5.11 5.41 -3.55
N GLU A 124 5.16 6.71 -3.27
CA GLU A 124 4.79 7.31 -1.99
C GLU A 124 3.83 8.48 -2.25
N TYR A 125 2.96 8.78 -1.29
CA TYR A 125 2.09 9.97 -1.30
C TYR A 125 1.81 10.48 0.12
N GLU A 126 1.37 11.72 0.23
CA GLU A 126 1.10 12.37 1.50
C GLU A 126 -0.39 12.34 1.88
N LEU A 127 -0.68 11.96 3.13
CA LEU A 127 -2.02 11.91 3.72
C LEU A 127 -3.03 11.22 2.79
N ARG A 128 -4.01 11.96 2.26
CA ARG A 128 -5.08 11.46 1.38
C ARG A 128 -4.74 11.56 -0.12
N GLY A 129 -3.54 12.02 -0.45
CA GLY A 129 -3.07 12.23 -1.81
C GLY A 129 -3.80 13.33 -2.59
N THR A 130 -3.12 13.82 -3.61
CA THR A 130 -3.63 14.79 -4.59
C THR A 130 -4.14 14.09 -5.85
N GLU A 131 -4.82 14.80 -6.74
CA GLU A 131 -5.18 14.27 -8.06
C GLU A 131 -3.94 13.89 -8.89
N SER A 132 -2.85 14.67 -8.75
CA SER A 132 -1.57 14.33 -9.41
C SER A 132 -0.98 13.01 -8.90
N ASP A 133 -1.17 12.70 -7.61
CA ASP A 133 -0.77 11.41 -7.04
C ASP A 133 -1.60 10.27 -7.61
N VAL A 134 -2.91 10.47 -7.80
CA VAL A 134 -3.81 9.46 -8.39
C VAL A 134 -3.33 9.09 -9.79
N LEU A 135 -3.09 10.09 -10.66
CA LEU A 135 -2.62 9.86 -12.03
C LEU A 135 -1.29 9.10 -12.06
N ARG A 136 -0.30 9.62 -11.31
CA ARG A 136 1.05 9.05 -11.25
C ARG A 136 1.05 7.63 -10.68
N ILE A 137 0.30 7.38 -9.62
CA ILE A 137 0.27 6.07 -8.96
C ILE A 137 -0.49 5.05 -9.78
N ALA A 138 -1.62 5.44 -10.40
CA ALA A 138 -2.37 4.54 -11.26
C ALA A 138 -1.53 4.05 -12.46
N GLN A 139 -0.79 4.95 -13.11
CA GLN A 139 0.12 4.58 -14.18
C GLN A 139 1.17 3.56 -13.70
N ARG A 140 1.82 3.84 -12.55
CA ARG A 140 2.85 2.96 -11.98
C ARG A 140 2.29 1.59 -11.57
N ILE A 141 1.05 1.53 -11.06
CA ILE A 141 0.37 0.27 -10.77
C ILE A 141 0.23 -0.56 -12.04
N MET A 142 -0.25 0.03 -13.15
CA MET A 142 -0.43 -0.69 -14.41
C MET A 142 0.89 -1.17 -15.01
N GLU A 143 1.93 -0.33 -14.95
CA GLU A 143 3.28 -0.69 -15.39
C GLU A 143 3.81 -1.88 -14.59
N GLN A 144 3.68 -1.83 -13.26
CA GLN A 144 4.25 -2.85 -12.41
C GLN A 144 3.46 -4.17 -12.44
N GLN A 145 2.15 -4.10 -12.55
CA GLN A 145 1.31 -5.28 -12.78
C GLN A 145 1.70 -5.98 -14.09
N LYS A 146 1.94 -5.22 -15.17
CA LYS A 146 2.37 -5.78 -16.45
C LYS A 146 3.74 -6.46 -16.39
N VAL A 147 4.65 -5.99 -15.55
CA VAL A 147 5.96 -6.65 -15.34
C VAL A 147 5.79 -7.94 -14.54
N PHE A 148 4.93 -7.93 -13.53
CA PHE A 148 4.67 -9.12 -12.70
C PHE A 148 3.92 -10.23 -13.44
N GLU A 149 3.02 -9.89 -14.36
CA GLU A 149 2.24 -10.86 -15.16
C GLU A 149 3.02 -11.47 -16.35
N LYS A 150 4.26 -11.05 -16.58
CA LYS A 150 5.13 -11.59 -17.64
C LYS A 150 6.00 -12.72 -17.12
#